data_AF-A0A531LLX5-F1
#
_entry.id   AF-A0A531LLX5-F1
#
_cell.length_a   1.000
_cell.length_b   1.000
_cell.length_c   1.000
_cell.angle_alpha   90.00
_cell.angle_beta   90.00
_cell.angle_gamma   90.00
#
_symmetry.space_group_name_H-M   'P 1'
#
loop_
_entity.id
_entity.type
_entity.pdbx_description
1 polymer ?
#
loop_
_entity_poly.entity_id
_entity_poly.type
_entity_poly.pdbx_seq_one_letter_code
_entity_poly.pdbx_strand_id
1 'polypeptide(L)'
;LDEDFDAVSWNWERASELVPALGRAGIKRNVRGPFQMTADELPLMGQAWGLENVWLAEGVPGGILWGGAIGYYLSERIVEGGNSIDTA
;
A
#
# COMPACT_ATOMS: atom_id res chain seq x y z
N LEU A 1 14.78 -5.50 9.58
CA LEU A 1 15.42 -6.43 8.64
C LEU A 1 16.78 -5.84 8.31
N ASP A 2 17.82 -6.65 8.33
CA ASP A 2 19.13 -6.19 7.92
C ASP A 2 19.13 -5.85 6.43
N GLU A 3 20.08 -5.02 6.02
CA GLU A 3 20.21 -4.61 4.63
C GLU A 3 20.71 -5.78 3.79
N ASP A 4 20.00 -6.08 2.70
CA ASP A 4 20.33 -7.14 1.74
C ASP A 4 20.17 -6.54 0.34
N PHE A 5 21.33 -6.25 -0.27
CA PHE A 5 21.45 -5.69 -1.61
C PHE A 5 21.36 -6.76 -2.71
N ASP A 6 21.75 -7.99 -2.39
CA ASP A 6 21.76 -9.09 -3.36
C ASP A 6 20.33 -9.42 -3.80
N ALA A 7 19.37 -9.35 -2.87
CA ALA A 7 17.94 -9.57 -3.15
C ALA A 7 17.32 -8.63 -4.21
N VAL A 8 17.93 -7.47 -4.47
CA VAL A 8 17.45 -6.46 -5.44
C VAL A 8 18.52 -6.04 -6.44
N SER A 9 19.65 -6.75 -6.49
CA SER A 9 20.82 -6.44 -7.32
C SER A 9 20.46 -6.28 -8.81
N TRP A 10 19.69 -7.23 -9.34
CA TRP A 10 19.24 -7.20 -10.74
C TRP A 10 18.37 -5.98 -11.07
N ASN A 11 17.55 -5.50 -10.12
CA ASN A 11 16.74 -4.29 -10.31
C ASN A 11 17.64 -3.05 -10.44
N TRP A 12 18.69 -2.97 -9.63
CA TRP A 12 19.65 -1.86 -9.67
C TRP A 12 20.50 -1.85 -10.93
N GLU A 13 20.95 -3.02 -11.39
CA GLU A 13 21.65 -3.18 -12.66
C GLU A 13 20.78 -2.69 -13.82
N ARG A 14 19.53 -3.16 -13.88
CA ARG A 14 18.59 -2.76 -14.94
C ARG A 14 18.27 -1.27 -14.89
N ALA A 15 18.08 -0.70 -13.70
CA ALA A 15 17.85 0.74 -13.54
C ALA A 15 19.04 1.57 -14.02
N SER A 16 20.28 1.09 -13.78
CA SER A 16 21.51 1.77 -14.21
C SER A 16 21.72 1.70 -15.72
N GLU A 17 21.39 0.59 -16.36
CA GLU A 17 21.40 0.47 -17.82
C GLU A 17 20.38 1.42 -18.46
N LEU A 18 19.16 1.48 -17.91
CA LEU A 18 18.09 2.33 -18.41
C LEU A 18 18.39 3.82 -18.17
N VAL A 19 18.96 4.15 -17.01
CA VAL A 19 19.26 5.51 -16.59
C VAL A 19 20.71 5.58 -16.07
N PRO A 20 21.71 5.79 -16.94
CA PRO A 20 23.13 5.78 -16.57
C PRO A 20 23.54 6.79 -15.49
N ALA A 21 22.74 7.84 -15.29
CA ALA A 21 22.95 8.79 -14.21
C ALA A 21 22.80 8.16 -12.82
N LEU A 22 21.92 7.16 -12.65
CA LEU A 22 21.74 6.44 -11.39
C LEU A 22 23.00 5.64 -11.02
N GLY A 23 23.61 4.96 -11.98
CA GLY A 23 24.87 4.22 -11.77
C GLY A 23 26.03 5.13 -11.36
N ARG A 24 26.10 6.35 -11.92
CA ARG A 24 27.11 7.35 -11.51
C ARG A 24 26.85 7.94 -10.13
N ALA A 25 25.59 8.14 -9.76
CA ALA A 25 25.21 8.68 -8.44
C ALA A 25 25.42 7.67 -7.30
N GLY A 26 25.24 6.37 -7.59
CA GLY A 26 25.35 5.29 -6.62
C GLY A 26 24.15 5.18 -5.67
N ILE A 27 24.16 4.18 -4.80
CA ILE A 27 23.08 3.90 -3.84
C ILE A 27 23.47 4.42 -2.46
N LYS A 28 22.63 5.28 -1.87
CA LYS A 28 22.83 5.81 -0.52
C LYS A 28 22.31 4.89 0.59
N ARG A 29 21.17 4.24 0.35
CA ARG A 29 20.46 3.37 1.31
C ARG A 29 19.44 2.50 0.59
N ASN A 30 19.26 1.27 1.04
CA ASN A 30 18.16 0.38 0.67
C ASN A 30 17.18 0.24 1.86
N VAL A 31 15.96 0.76 1.73
CA VAL A 31 14.96 0.73 2.81
C VAL A 31 14.06 -0.49 2.64
N ARG A 32 14.12 -1.41 3.60
CA ARG A 32 13.32 -2.64 3.63
C ARG A 32 12.29 -2.55 4.75
N GLY A 33 11.04 -2.33 4.39
CA GLY A 33 9.91 -2.24 5.31
C GLY A 33 8.87 -3.35 5.06
N PRO A 34 8.17 -3.81 6.09
CA PRO A 34 6.98 -4.64 5.89
C PRO A 34 5.86 -3.81 5.26
N PHE A 35 4.97 -4.50 4.58
CA PHE A 35 3.84 -3.90 3.89
C PHE A 35 2.72 -4.92 3.81
N GLN A 36 1.46 -4.48 3.98
CA GLN A 36 0.32 -5.38 4.00
C GLN A 36 -0.26 -5.52 2.58
N MET A 37 -0.39 -6.76 2.12
CA MET A 37 -1.10 -7.11 0.89
C MET A 37 -2.12 -8.18 1.18
N THR A 38 -3.30 -8.01 0.62
CA THR A 38 -4.33 -9.05 0.47
C THR A 38 -4.00 -9.95 -0.72
N ALA A 39 -4.73 -11.05 -0.86
CA ALA A 39 -4.49 -12.03 -1.92
C ALA A 39 -4.79 -11.48 -3.33
N ASP A 40 -5.63 -10.45 -3.43
CA ASP A 40 -6.05 -9.80 -4.68
C ASP A 40 -5.51 -8.37 -4.82
N GLU A 41 -4.63 -7.94 -3.91
CA GLU A 41 -4.05 -6.60 -3.83
C GLU A 41 -5.08 -5.46 -3.59
N LEU A 42 -6.34 -5.80 -3.26
CA LEU A 42 -7.39 -4.83 -2.90
C LEU A 42 -7.52 -4.68 -1.38
N PRO A 43 -7.88 -3.49 -0.86
CA PRO A 43 -7.98 -3.27 0.58
C PRO A 43 -9.14 -4.06 1.21
N LEU A 44 -8.97 -4.50 2.46
CA LEU A 44 -10.07 -4.96 3.29
C LEU A 44 -10.71 -3.73 3.97
N MET A 45 -11.77 -3.21 3.37
CA MET A 45 -12.49 -2.04 3.88
C MET A 45 -13.99 -2.29 4.04
N GLY A 46 -14.55 -1.84 5.16
CA GLY A 46 -15.99 -1.95 5.44
C GLY A 46 -16.29 -2.53 6.82
N GLN A 47 -17.54 -2.92 7.06
CA GLN A 47 -17.94 -3.54 8.33
C GLN A 47 -17.30 -4.93 8.47
N ALA A 48 -16.72 -5.21 9.64
CA ALA A 48 -16.14 -6.51 9.92
C ALA A 48 -17.23 -7.60 9.96
N TRP A 49 -16.95 -8.74 9.31
CA TRP A 49 -17.90 -9.83 9.20
C TRP A 49 -18.34 -10.36 10.57
N GLY A 50 -19.65 -10.39 10.80
CA GLY A 50 -20.24 -10.95 12.03
C GLY A 50 -20.01 -10.12 13.30
N LEU A 51 -19.46 -8.91 13.19
CA LEU A 51 -19.22 -8.00 14.31
C LEU A 51 -20.03 -6.70 14.14
N GLU A 52 -20.73 -6.32 15.20
CA GLU A 52 -21.47 -5.06 15.24
C GLU A 52 -20.52 -3.93 15.63
N ASN A 53 -20.60 -2.79 14.94
CA ASN A 53 -19.81 -1.59 15.22
C ASN A 53 -18.28 -1.77 15.19
N VAL A 54 -17.78 -2.73 14.38
CA VAL A 54 -16.36 -2.92 14.08
C VAL A 54 -16.13 -2.71 12.59
N TRP A 55 -15.11 -1.93 12.23
CA TRP A 55 -14.82 -1.51 10.87
C TRP A 55 -13.36 -1.81 10.51
N LEU A 56 -13.12 -2.20 9.26
CA LEU A 56 -11.81 -2.51 8.70
C LEU A 56 -11.39 -1.42 7.72
N ALA A 57 -10.10 -1.12 7.72
CA ALA A 57 -9.40 -0.24 6.78
C ALA A 57 -7.96 -0.75 6.60
N GLU A 58 -7.83 -2.04 6.30
CA GLU A 58 -6.59 -2.82 6.46
C GLU A 58 -6.12 -3.41 5.13
N GLY A 59 -4.87 -3.86 5.09
CA GLY A 59 -4.35 -4.57 3.92
C GLY A 59 -4.31 -3.68 2.67
N VAL A 60 -3.98 -2.40 2.85
CA VAL A 60 -4.07 -1.37 1.79
C VAL A 60 -2.70 -1.19 1.13
N PRO A 61 -2.46 -1.70 -0.09
CA PRO A 61 -1.16 -1.54 -0.71
C PRO A 61 -0.86 -0.07 -1.02
N GLY A 62 -1.85 0.62 -1.59
CA GLY A 62 -1.75 2.05 -1.86
C GLY A 62 -2.00 2.92 -0.64
N GLY A 63 -1.67 2.52 0.60
CA GLY A 63 -2.15 3.19 1.83
C GLY A 63 -2.02 4.72 1.85
N ILE A 64 -0.89 5.27 1.38
CA ILE A 64 -0.70 6.73 1.27
C ILE A 64 -1.62 7.36 0.21
N LEU A 65 -1.80 6.69 -0.93
CA LEU A 65 -2.60 7.15 -2.06
C LEU A 65 -4.11 7.00 -1.79
N TRP A 66 -4.52 5.86 -1.24
CA TRP A 66 -5.93 5.47 -1.07
C TRP A 66 -6.50 5.85 0.29
N GLY A 67 -5.67 6.14 1.29
CA GLY A 67 -6.13 6.43 2.66
C GLY A 67 -7.16 7.56 2.74
N GLY A 68 -7.02 8.59 1.91
CA GLY A 68 -8.01 9.68 1.85
C GLY A 68 -9.38 9.20 1.35
N ALA A 69 -9.41 8.41 0.28
CA ALA A 69 -10.66 7.88 -0.29
C ALA A 69 -11.33 6.85 0.64
N ILE A 70 -10.53 5.93 1.20
CA ILE A 70 -11.01 4.93 2.17
C ILE A 70 -11.56 5.61 3.42
N GLY A 71 -10.86 6.63 3.93
CA GLY A 71 -11.30 7.41 5.09
C GLY A 71 -12.63 8.12 4.83
N TYR A 72 -12.77 8.76 3.67
CA TYR A 72 -14.03 9.40 3.26
C TYR A 72 -15.17 8.38 3.18
N TYR A 73 -14.97 7.29 2.44
CA TYR A 73 -15.94 6.21 2.28
C TYR A 73 -16.40 5.64 3.63
N LEU A 74 -15.47 5.29 4.52
CA LEU A 74 -15.82 4.72 5.81
C LEU A 74 -16.51 5.74 6.71
N SER A 75 -16.11 7.01 6.67
CA SER A 75 -16.77 8.05 7.47
C SER A 75 -18.23 8.23 7.09
N GLU A 76 -18.55 8.22 5.79
CA GLU A 76 -19.93 8.31 5.29
C GLU A 76 -20.73 7.07 5.72
N ARG A 77 -20.15 5.88 5.57
CA ARG A 77 -20.78 4.61 5.98
C ARG A 77 -21.11 4.55 7.46
N ILE A 78 -20.20 5.05 8.30
CA ILE A 78 -20.31 5.03 9.77
C ILE A 78 -21.30 6.08 10.27
N VAL A 79 -21.23 7.31 9.77
CA VAL A 79 -22.01 8.44 10.29
C VAL A 79 -23.39 8.51 9.64
N GLU A 80 -23.47 8.34 8.33
CA GLU A 80 -24.69 8.55 7.54
C GLU A 80 -25.42 7.23 7.22
N GLY A 81 -24.77 6.08 7.40
CA GLY A 81 -25.35 4.78 7.08
C GLY A 81 -25.53 4.52 5.58
N GLY A 82 -24.82 5.26 4.73
CA GLY A 82 -24.84 5.16 3.27
C GLY A 82 -23.46 5.49 2.69
N ASN A 83 -23.27 5.20 1.39
CA ASN A 83 -22.05 5.54 0.66
C ASN A 83 -22.39 6.13 -0.71
N SER A 84 -21.75 7.24 -1.04
CA SER A 84 -21.84 7.93 -2.34
C SER A 84 -20.89 7.36 -3.40
N ILE A 85 -19.85 6.65 -2.96
CA ILE A 85 -18.87 5.97 -3.81
C ILE A 85 -19.19 4.48 -3.83
N ASP A 86 -19.28 3.89 -5.02
CA ASP A 86 -19.38 2.45 -5.19
C ASP A 86 -17.98 1.81 -5.24
N THR A 87 -17.83 0.69 -4.55
CA THR A 87 -16.55 -0.04 -4.38
C THR A 87 -16.70 -1.52 -4.71
N ALA A 88 -17.84 -1.95 -5.26
CA ALA A 88 -18.09 -3.32 -5.70
C ALA A 88 -17.54 -3.61 -7.10
#